data_AF-A0A359H901-F1
#
_entry.id   AF-A0A359H901-F1
#
_cell.length_a   1.000
_cell.length_b   1.000
_cell.length_c   1.000
_cell.angle_alpha   90.00
_cell.angle_beta   90.00
_cell.angle_gamma   90.00
#
_symmetry.space_group_name_H-M   'P 1'
#
loop_
_entity.id
_entity.type
_entity.pdbx_description
1 polymer ?
#
loop_
_entity_poly.entity_id
_entity_poly.type
_entity_poly.pdbx_seq_one_letter_code
_entity_poly.pdbx_strand_id
1 'polypeptide(L)'
;MVAFANLIPEYNLNEGTIDLMRRRDKESGIMDFLFVRLIEYFKEQGYQSFNLGLSPLAGVGIKPEDSLQEKFLNFFYDHFNQLYSFKGLHYFKDKFDPFWEPRYLIYLNPIFLPKIGIAITTVNAGGNLLKTYLAAWWSKKRSAG
;
A
#
# COMPACT_ATOMS: atom_id res chain seq x y z
N MET A 1 5.18 20.54 14.60
CA MET A 1 4.36 19.41 14.11
C MET A 1 5.21 18.56 13.18
N VAL A 2 5.63 17.38 13.65
CA VAL A 2 6.62 16.52 12.97
C VAL A 2 5.94 15.42 12.13
N ALA A 3 4.77 14.94 12.55
CA ALA A 3 3.91 14.04 11.79
C ALA A 3 2.43 14.21 12.16
N PHE A 4 1.54 13.68 11.33
CA PHE A 4 0.10 13.63 11.59
C PHE A 4 -0.60 12.50 10.83
N ALA A 5 -1.78 12.12 11.31
CA ALA A 5 -2.73 11.28 10.61
C ALA A 5 -4.16 11.83 10.80
N ASN A 6 -5.03 11.67 9.80
CA ASN A 6 -6.47 11.85 10.01
C ASN A 6 -7.10 10.54 10.49
N LEU A 7 -8.14 10.66 11.31
CA LEU A 7 -8.87 9.53 11.88
C LEU A 7 -10.15 9.31 11.08
N ILE A 8 -10.43 8.05 10.74
CA ILE A 8 -11.68 7.63 10.12
C ILE A 8 -12.28 6.53 11.00
N PRO A 9 -13.33 6.83 11.76
CA PRO A 9 -14.06 5.82 12.51
C PRO A 9 -15.00 5.04 11.60
N GLU A 10 -14.92 3.70 11.61
CA GLU A 10 -15.87 2.83 10.93
C GLU A 10 -16.77 2.11 11.94
N TYR A 11 -17.84 2.81 12.34
CA TYR A 11 -18.73 2.36 13.43
C TYR A 11 -19.43 1.03 13.16
N ASN A 12 -19.74 0.72 11.89
CA ASN A 12 -20.47 -0.50 11.53
C ASN A 12 -19.65 -1.77 11.76
N LEU A 13 -18.33 -1.70 11.58
CA LEU A 13 -17.41 -2.82 11.78
C LEU A 13 -16.75 -2.80 13.16
N ASN A 14 -17.02 -1.76 13.96
CA ASN A 14 -16.30 -1.47 15.20
C ASN A 14 -14.77 -1.43 14.98
N GLU A 15 -14.37 -0.81 13.87
CA GLU A 15 -12.99 -0.72 13.38
C GLU A 15 -12.55 0.74 13.23
N GLY A 16 -11.32 1.04 13.65
CA GLY A 16 -10.69 2.34 13.41
C GLY A 16 -9.76 2.29 12.19
N THR A 17 -9.68 3.35 11.40
CA THR A 17 -8.71 3.46 10.31
C THR A 17 -8.20 4.88 10.12
N ILE A 18 -7.24 5.03 9.21
CA ILE A 18 -6.67 6.29 8.76
C ILE A 18 -6.64 6.32 7.23
N ASP A 19 -6.58 7.52 6.65
CA ASP A 19 -6.43 7.67 5.19
C ASP A 19 -5.10 8.35 4.85
N LEU A 20 -4.93 9.58 5.33
CA LEU A 20 -3.73 10.37 5.17
C LEU A 20 -2.86 10.34 6.42
N MET A 21 -1.64 9.85 6.26
CA MET A 21 -0.56 9.99 7.24
C MET A 21 0.67 10.64 6.59
N ARG A 22 1.22 11.68 7.21
CA ARG A 22 2.40 12.39 6.70
C ARG A 22 3.37 12.73 7.83
N ARG A 23 4.65 12.78 7.48
CA ARG A 23 5.74 13.29 8.33
C ARG A 23 6.56 14.34 7.58
N ARG A 24 7.13 15.28 8.32
CA ARG A 24 7.96 16.37 7.79
C ARG A 24 9.38 15.92 7.53
N ASP A 25 10.00 15.30 8.54
CA ASP A 25 11.40 14.88 8.50
C ASP A 25 11.51 13.35 8.41
N LYS A 26 12.65 12.87 7.88
CA LYS A 26 12.91 11.44 7.70
C LYS A 26 13.52 10.80 8.95
N GLU A 27 13.16 11.31 10.13
CA GLU A 27 13.53 10.67 11.39
C GLU A 27 12.93 9.26 11.43
N SER A 28 13.78 8.31 11.80
CA SER A 28 13.40 6.90 11.90
C SER A 28 12.42 6.71 13.08
N GLY A 29 11.49 5.77 12.96
CA GLY A 29 10.60 5.40 14.06
C GLY A 29 9.36 6.28 14.30
N ILE A 30 9.29 7.51 13.77
CA ILE A 30 8.12 8.38 13.98
C ILE A 30 6.81 7.74 13.47
N MET A 31 6.86 7.08 12.32
CA MET A 31 5.69 6.42 11.75
C MET A 31 5.29 5.20 12.58
N ASP A 32 6.27 4.41 13.05
CA ASP A 32 6.01 3.26 13.92
C ASP A 32 5.34 3.73 15.22
N PHE A 33 5.89 4.76 15.86
CA PHE A 33 5.30 5.38 17.06
C PHE A 33 3.88 5.90 16.81
N LEU A 34 3.65 6.61 15.70
CA LEU A 34 2.34 7.17 15.39
C LEU A 34 1.29 6.05 15.21
N PHE A 35 1.63 4.94 14.55
CA PHE A 35 0.73 3.80 14.44
C PHE A 35 0.41 3.16 15.79
N VAL A 36 1.41 2.96 16.67
CA VAL A 36 1.17 2.45 18.03
C VAL A 36 0.19 3.35 18.78
N ARG A 37 0.40 4.67 18.74
CA ARG A 37 -0.49 5.64 19.41
C ARG A 37 -1.91 5.65 18.83
N LEU A 38 -2.06 5.43 17.52
CA LEU A 38 -3.38 5.32 16.88
C LEU A 38 -4.11 4.05 17.34
N ILE A 39 -3.42 2.92 17.37
CA ILE A 39 -3.98 1.64 17.84
C ILE A 39 -4.42 1.77 19.31
N GLU A 40 -3.58 2.34 20.17
CA GLU A 40 -3.92 2.62 21.57
C GLU A 40 -5.13 3.56 21.71
N TYR A 41 -5.16 4.64 20.91
CA TYR A 41 -6.29 5.58 20.91
C TYR A 41 -7.60 4.88 20.56
N PHE A 42 -7.67 4.11 19.47
CA PHE A 42 -8.89 3.42 19.09
C PHE A 42 -9.30 2.35 20.10
N LYS A 43 -8.33 1.66 20.72
CA LYS A 43 -8.57 0.74 21.83
C LYS A 43 -9.21 1.44 23.04
N GLU A 44 -8.70 2.61 23.44
CA GLU A 44 -9.28 3.42 24.53
C GLU A 44 -10.69 3.90 24.21
N GLN A 45 -11.02 4.11 22.94
CA GLN A 45 -12.37 4.46 22.47
C GLN A 45 -13.31 3.24 22.36
N GLY A 46 -12.85 2.02 22.66
CA GLY A 46 -13.67 0.81 22.66
C GLY A 46 -13.79 0.08 21.32
N TYR A 47 -12.96 0.43 20.32
CA TYR A 47 -12.92 -0.27 19.04
C TYR A 47 -12.28 -1.65 19.19
N GLN A 48 -12.74 -2.61 18.39
CA GLN A 48 -12.27 -4.00 18.43
C GLN A 48 -11.06 -4.25 17.51
N SER A 49 -10.97 -3.51 16.40
CA SER A 49 -9.88 -3.65 15.44
C SER A 49 -9.38 -2.29 14.93
N PHE A 50 -8.19 -2.31 14.34
CA PHE A 50 -7.61 -1.17 13.65
C PHE A 50 -7.13 -1.62 12.26
N ASN A 51 -7.63 -0.97 11.22
CA ASN A 51 -7.28 -1.25 9.85
C ASN A 51 -5.98 -0.51 9.46
N LEU A 52 -4.93 -1.27 9.17
CA LEU A 52 -3.65 -0.71 8.70
C LEU A 52 -3.71 -0.27 7.22
N GLY A 53 -4.84 -0.50 6.54
CA GLY A 53 -5.04 -0.28 5.12
C GLY A 53 -4.46 -1.40 4.25
N LEU A 54 -4.73 -1.33 2.95
CA LEU A 54 -4.34 -2.35 1.98
C LEU A 54 -2.81 -2.49 1.82
N SER A 55 -2.34 -3.72 1.63
CA SER A 55 -1.00 -4.04 1.12
C SER A 55 -1.13 -4.67 -0.27
N PRO A 56 -1.07 -3.87 -1.36
CA PRO A 56 -1.38 -4.36 -2.70
C PRO A 56 -0.46 -5.49 -3.15
N LEU A 57 -1.05 -6.50 -3.80
CA LEU A 57 -0.36 -7.65 -4.42
C LEU A 57 0.44 -8.53 -3.46
N ALA A 58 0.47 -8.23 -2.16
CA ALA A 58 1.07 -9.10 -1.16
C ALA A 58 0.34 -10.45 -1.17
N GLY A 59 1.10 -11.54 -1.30
CA GLY A 59 0.54 -12.89 -1.31
C GLY A 59 -0.03 -13.38 -2.66
N VAL A 60 -0.06 -12.55 -3.70
CA VAL A 60 -0.62 -12.92 -5.02
C VAL A 60 0.41 -13.70 -5.83
N GLY A 61 0.01 -14.81 -6.46
CA GLY A 61 0.84 -15.56 -7.42
C GLY A 61 2.03 -16.29 -6.77
N ILE A 62 1.94 -16.56 -5.46
CA ILE A 62 2.95 -17.28 -4.68
C ILE A 62 2.62 -18.78 -4.65
N LYS A 63 1.34 -19.15 -4.67
CA LYS A 63 0.94 -20.55 -4.51
C LYS A 63 1.07 -21.31 -5.82
N PRO A 64 1.42 -22.61 -5.77
CA PRO A 64 1.51 -23.45 -6.96
C PRO A 64 0.22 -23.47 -7.81
N GLU A 65 -0.93 -23.45 -7.15
CA GLU A 65 -2.27 -23.47 -7.73
C GLU A 65 -2.74 -22.11 -8.29
N ASP A 66 -2.00 -21.03 -8.06
CA ASP A 66 -2.38 -19.71 -8.56
C ASP A 66 -2.38 -19.68 -10.10
N SER A 67 -3.29 -18.88 -10.63
CA SER A 67 -3.49 -18.71 -12.07
C SER A 67 -2.25 -18.11 -12.76
N LEU A 68 -2.12 -18.33 -14.08
CA LEU A 68 -1.02 -17.74 -14.86
C LEU A 68 -1.02 -16.21 -14.77
N GLN A 69 -2.20 -15.60 -14.65
CA GLN A 69 -2.38 -14.16 -14.49
C GLN A 69 -1.83 -13.68 -13.14
N GLU A 70 -2.12 -14.39 -12.05
CA GLU A 70 -1.60 -14.07 -10.72
C GLU A 70 -0.09 -14.25 -10.64
N LYS A 71 0.45 -15.30 -11.26
CA LYS A 71 1.91 -15.51 -11.37
C LYS A 71 2.59 -14.39 -12.16
N PHE A 72 1.95 -13.92 -13.24
CA PHE A 72 2.43 -12.77 -14.00
C PHE A 72 2.39 -11.48 -13.17
N LEU A 73 1.32 -11.24 -12.41
CA LEU A 73 1.23 -10.09 -11.50
C LEU A 73 2.30 -10.14 -10.40
N ASN A 74 2.57 -11.32 -9.85
CA ASN A 74 3.65 -11.52 -8.88
C ASN A 74 5.03 -11.21 -9.48
N PHE A 75 5.30 -11.71 -10.69
CA PHE A 75 6.54 -11.38 -11.40
C PHE A 75 6.71 -9.86 -11.57
N PHE A 76 5.63 -9.14 -11.93
CA PHE A 76 5.66 -7.69 -12.02
C PHE A 76 5.87 -7.01 -10.67
N TYR A 77 5.20 -7.46 -9.62
CA TYR A 77 5.40 -7.01 -8.23
C TYR A 77 6.87 -7.16 -7.78
N ASP A 78 7.49 -8.29 -8.12
CA ASP A 78 8.86 -8.60 -7.75
C ASP A 78 9.90 -7.77 -8.50
N HIS A 79 9.68 -7.52 -9.81
CA HIS A 79 10.68 -6.92 -10.69
C HIS A 79 10.48 -5.42 -10.96
N PHE A 80 9.26 -4.89 -10.80
CA PHE A 80 8.93 -3.48 -11.06
C PHE A 80 8.61 -2.69 -9.77
N ASN A 81 9.15 -3.14 -8.64
CA ASN A 81 9.05 -2.53 -7.30
C ASN A 81 9.62 -1.09 -7.21
N GLN A 82 10.18 -0.54 -8.30
CA GLN A 82 10.63 0.87 -8.39
C GLN A 82 9.47 1.87 -8.48
N LEU A 83 8.25 1.41 -8.79
CA LEU A 83 7.09 2.28 -9.04
C LEU A 83 6.26 2.51 -7.78
N TYR A 84 6.42 1.67 -6.77
CA TYR A 84 5.76 1.78 -5.48
C TYR A 84 6.50 0.86 -4.49
N SER A 85 6.85 1.36 -3.31
CA SER A 85 7.47 0.55 -2.25
C SER A 85 6.47 -0.41 -1.59
N PHE A 86 5.71 -1.20 -2.36
CA PHE A 86 4.66 -2.09 -1.84
C PHE A 86 5.24 -3.14 -0.89
N LYS A 87 6.38 -3.76 -1.24
CA LYS A 87 7.10 -4.68 -0.34
C LYS A 87 7.45 -4.02 0.98
N GLY A 88 8.01 -2.81 0.93
CA GLY A 88 8.37 -2.05 2.13
C GLY A 88 7.15 -1.68 2.98
N LEU A 89 6.02 -1.38 2.35
CA LEU A 89 4.77 -1.08 3.02
C LEU A 89 4.19 -2.33 3.70
N HIS A 90 4.24 -3.49 3.04
CA HIS A 90 3.83 -4.77 3.63
C HIS A 90 4.67 -5.09 4.86
N TYR A 91 6.00 -5.12 4.73
CA TYR A 91 6.92 -5.36 5.85
C TYR A 91 6.78 -4.34 6.97
N PHE A 92 6.47 -3.08 6.65
CA PHE A 92 6.20 -2.07 7.67
C PHE A 92 4.98 -2.42 8.50
N LYS A 93 3.89 -2.86 7.86
CA LYS A 93 2.63 -3.24 8.53
C LYS A 93 2.75 -4.56 9.30
N ASP A 94 3.55 -5.49 8.80
CA ASP A 94 3.75 -6.80 9.40
C ASP A 94 4.35 -6.72 10.82
N LYS A 95 5.11 -5.65 11.12
CA LYS A 95 5.66 -5.38 12.47
C LYS A 95 4.61 -5.30 13.57
N PHE A 96 3.35 -5.01 13.23
CA PHE A 96 2.25 -4.86 14.18
C PHE A 96 1.47 -6.16 14.38
N ASP A 97 1.93 -7.28 13.80
CA ASP A 97 1.28 -8.59 13.86
C ASP A 97 -0.20 -8.57 13.46
N PRO A 98 -0.55 -8.04 12.27
CA PRO A 98 -1.95 -7.93 11.87
C PRO A 98 -2.54 -9.26 11.39
N PHE A 99 -3.86 -9.38 11.49
CA PHE A 99 -4.60 -10.40 10.75
C PHE A 99 -4.74 -9.96 9.29
N TRP A 100 -4.10 -10.71 8.38
CA TRP A 100 -4.15 -10.43 6.95
C TRP A 100 -5.42 -10.98 6.31
N GLU A 101 -6.23 -10.09 5.73
CA GLU A 101 -7.41 -10.46 4.96
C GLU A 101 -7.22 -10.23 3.45
N PRO A 102 -7.62 -11.18 2.59
CA PRO A 102 -7.54 -10.98 1.15
C PRO A 102 -8.52 -9.90 0.68
N ARG A 103 -8.12 -9.17 -0.36
CA ARG A 103 -8.97 -8.22 -1.09
C ARG A 103 -8.93 -8.57 -2.57
N TYR A 104 -10.11 -8.68 -3.18
CA TYR A 104 -10.27 -9.19 -4.54
C TYR A 104 -10.67 -8.08 -5.51
N LEU A 105 -10.16 -8.16 -6.73
CA LEU A 105 -10.60 -7.34 -7.85
C LEU A 105 -11.54 -8.18 -8.72
N ILE A 106 -12.79 -7.73 -8.88
CA ILE A 106 -13.77 -8.37 -9.75
C ILE A 106 -13.66 -7.75 -11.15
N TYR A 107 -13.49 -8.57 -12.17
CA TYR A 107 -13.39 -8.14 -13.56
C TYR A 107 -14.03 -9.16 -14.50
N LEU A 108 -14.53 -8.69 -15.65
CA LEU A 108 -15.30 -9.52 -16.59
C LEU A 108 -14.44 -10.48 -17.41
N ASN A 109 -13.27 -10.02 -17.85
CA ASN A 109 -12.38 -10.82 -18.69
C ASN A 109 -10.91 -10.50 -18.36
N PRO A 110 -10.05 -11.53 -18.20
CA PRO A 110 -8.61 -11.34 -17.97
C PRO A 110 -7.91 -10.42 -18.97
N ILE A 111 -8.40 -10.32 -20.22
CA ILE A 111 -7.84 -9.43 -21.24
C ILE A 111 -7.88 -7.94 -20.84
N PHE A 112 -8.75 -7.57 -19.90
CA PHE A 112 -8.83 -6.21 -19.39
C PHE A 112 -7.86 -5.91 -18.24
N LEU A 113 -7.23 -6.93 -17.63
CA LEU A 113 -6.31 -6.73 -16.50
C LEU A 113 -5.20 -5.72 -16.76
N PRO A 114 -4.52 -5.71 -17.94
CA PRO A 114 -3.51 -4.69 -18.23
C PRO A 114 -4.10 -3.27 -18.23
N LYS A 115 -5.27 -3.09 -18.84
CA LYS A 115 -5.97 -1.79 -18.90
C LYS A 115 -6.41 -1.34 -17.51
N ILE A 116 -6.91 -2.26 -16.68
CA ILE A 116 -7.30 -1.97 -15.29
C ILE A 116 -6.07 -1.57 -14.47
N GLY A 117 -4.96 -2.29 -14.60
CA GLY A 117 -3.70 -1.95 -13.94
C GLY A 117 -3.19 -0.55 -14.30
N ILE A 118 -3.21 -0.21 -15.60
CA ILE A 118 -2.86 1.15 -16.06
C ILE A 118 -3.83 2.19 -15.50
N ALA A 119 -5.14 1.93 -15.50
CA ALA A 119 -6.12 2.87 -14.97
C ALA A 119 -5.90 3.16 -13.48
N ILE A 120 -5.72 2.12 -12.66
CA ILE A 120 -5.48 2.24 -11.21
C ILE A 120 -4.18 3.03 -10.96
N THR A 121 -3.10 2.68 -11.67
CA THR A 121 -1.82 3.38 -11.51
C THR A 121 -1.88 4.83 -11.97
N THR A 122 -2.64 5.14 -13.03
CA THR A 122 -2.83 6.51 -13.52
C THR A 122 -3.56 7.38 -12.50
N VAL A 123 -4.66 6.87 -11.94
CA VAL A 123 -5.46 7.58 -10.94
C VAL A 123 -4.64 7.82 -9.67
N ASN A 124 -3.93 6.80 -9.20
CA ASN A 124 -3.07 6.91 -8.01
C ASN A 124 -1.87 7.84 -8.22
N ALA A 125 -1.32 7.92 -9.44
CA ALA A 125 -0.21 8.81 -9.79
C ALA A 125 -0.64 10.26 -10.06
N GLY A 126 -1.91 10.62 -9.87
CA GLY A 126 -2.42 11.97 -10.11
C GLY A 126 -2.52 12.33 -11.61
N GLY A 127 -2.74 11.33 -12.48
CA GLY A 127 -3.11 11.55 -13.89
C GLY A 127 -1.95 11.67 -14.88
N ASN A 128 -0.68 11.53 -14.47
CA ASN A 128 0.46 11.79 -15.36
C ASN A 128 1.59 10.74 -15.29
N LEU A 129 1.23 9.47 -15.51
CA LEU A 129 2.12 8.28 -15.52
C LEU A 129 3.44 8.50 -16.29
N LEU A 130 3.38 9.05 -17.51
CA LEU A 130 4.57 9.27 -18.33
C LEU A 130 5.55 10.26 -17.70
N LYS A 131 5.05 11.33 -17.06
CA LYS A 131 5.89 12.31 -16.36
C LYS A 131 6.55 11.71 -15.12
N THR A 132 5.82 10.92 -14.32
CA THR A 132 6.39 10.24 -13.14
C THR A 132 7.46 9.22 -13.53
N TYR A 133 7.24 8.45 -14.59
CA TYR A 133 8.24 7.50 -15.10
C TYR A 133 9.48 8.19 -15.67
N LEU A 134 9.30 9.23 -16.48
CA LEU A 134 10.42 9.99 -17.02
C LEU A 134 11.22 10.67 -15.89
N ALA A 135 10.54 11.29 -14.92
CA ALA A 135 11.21 11.91 -13.77
C ALA A 135 12.02 10.89 -12.95
N ALA A 136 11.47 9.69 -12.71
CA ALA A 136 12.17 8.62 -12.01
C ALA A 136 13.41 8.12 -12.79
N TRP A 137 13.29 7.96 -14.11
CA TRP A 137 14.40 7.57 -14.98
C TRP A 137 15.52 8.61 -15.03
N TRP A 138 15.16 9.90 -15.10
CA TRP A 138 16.10 11.02 -15.10
C TRP A 138 16.81 11.21 -13.75
N SER A 139 16.12 10.98 -12.63
CA SER A 139 16.71 11.02 -11.29
C SER A 139 17.82 9.97 -11.13
N LYS A 140 17.55 8.73 -11.59
CA LYS A 140 18.51 7.61 -11.53
C LYS A 140 19.77 7.84 -12.35
N LYS A 141 19.66 8.55 -13.48
CA LYS A 141 20.80 8.88 -14.35
C LYS A 141 21.74 9.93 -13.72
N ARG A 142 21.25 10.72 -12.76
CA ARG A 142 22.06 11.72 -12.02
C ARG A 142 22.70 11.18 -10.75
N SER A 143 22.24 10.05 -10.21
CA SER A 143 22.79 9.41 -9.01
C SER A 143 23.84 8.32 -9.31
N ALA A 144 24.12 8.07 -10.58
CA ALA A 144 25.08 7.06 -11.07
C ALA A 144 26.30 7.70 -11.77
N GLY A 145 26.52 9.00 -11.57
CA GLY A 145 27.65 9.77 -12.09
C GLY A 145 28.30 10.58 -10.99
#